data_AF-A0A821T442-F1
#
_entry.id   AF-A0A821T442-F1
#
_cell.length_a   1.000
_cell.length_b   1.000
_cell.length_c   1.000
_cell.angle_alpha   90.00
_cell.angle_beta   90.00
_cell.angle_gamma   90.00
#
_symmetry.space_group_name_H-M   'P 1'
#
loop_
_entity.id
_entity.type
_entity.pdbx_description
1 polymer ?
#
loop_
_entity_poly.entity_id
_entity_poly.type
_entity_poly.pdbx_seq_one_letter_code
_entity_poly.pdbx_strand_id
1 'polypeptide(L)' 'VQLLREKLVSNNTRYINEYLIRRHIDQEDFMEVRVAVTGNVDAGKSTLLGVLTHGLLDDGRGIARQKLFRH' A
#
# COMPACT_ATOMS: atom_id res chain seq x y z
N VAL A 1 0.94 -13.09 18.06
CA VAL A 1 -0.19 -12.57 18.87
C VAL A 1 0.40 -11.73 19.99
N GLN A 2 -0.15 -10.54 20.26
CA GLN A 2 0.35 -9.61 21.28
C GLN A 2 -0.80 -9.22 22.23
N LEU A 3 -0.60 -9.30 23.55
CA LEU A 3 -1.56 -8.78 24.53
C LEU A 3 -1.47 -7.25 24.55
N LEU A 4 -2.60 -6.58 24.35
CA LEU A 4 -2.69 -5.11 24.38
C LEU A 4 -3.15 -4.60 25.74
N ARG A 5 -4.07 -5.32 26.37
CA ARG A 5 -4.71 -4.89 27.61
C ARG A 5 -5.27 -6.06 28.38
N GLU A 6 -5.13 -6.01 29.70
CA GLU A 6 -5.81 -6.89 30.64
C GLU A 6 -6.60 -6.03 31.63
N LYS A 7 -7.86 -6.39 31.88
CA LYS A 7 -8.73 -5.71 32.84
C LYS A 7 -9.46 -6.73 33.71
N LEU A 8 -9.38 -6.55 35.03
CA LEU A 8 -10.17 -7.30 36.00
C LEU A 8 -11.64 -6.85 35.95
N VAL A 9 -12.57 -7.80 35.87
CA VAL A 9 -14.01 -7.55 35.92
C VAL A 9 -14.44 -7.45 37.38
N SER A 10 -15.30 -6.46 37.70
CA SER A 10 -15.88 -6.27 39.02
C SER A 10 -16.48 -7.59 39.50
N ASN A 11 -15.98 -8.10 40.64
CA ASN A 11 -16.14 -9.43 41.26
C ASN A 11 -14.82 -10.23 41.36
N ASN A 12 -13.68 -9.64 40.99
CA ASN A 12 -12.31 -10.13 41.27
C ASN A 12 -11.98 -11.57 40.80
N THR A 13 -12.79 -12.16 39.92
CA THR A 13 -12.65 -13.57 39.50
C THR A 13 -12.49 -13.76 38.01
N ARG A 14 -12.62 -12.71 37.19
CA ARG A 14 -12.53 -12.79 35.73
C ARG A 14 -11.69 -11.66 35.16
N TYR A 15 -10.94 -11.97 34.10
CA TYR A 15 -10.16 -11.02 33.32
C TYR A 15 -10.75 -10.88 31.92
N ILE A 16 -10.66 -9.67 31.36
CA ILE A 16 -10.88 -9.38 29.95
C ILE A 16 -9.53 -9.04 29.34
N ASN A 17 -9.14 -9.79 28.31
CA ASN A 17 -7.87 -9.63 27.62
C ASN A 17 -8.11 -9.22 26.17
N GLU A 18 -7.52 -8.10 25.76
CA GLU A 18 -7.53 -7.62 24.38
C GLU A 18 -6.23 -8.07 23.70
N TYR A 19 -6.35 -8.78 22.59
CA TYR A 19 -5.20 -9.27 21.82
C TYR A 19 -5.15 -8.65 20.43
N LEU A 20 -3.95 -8.25 20.01
CA LEU A 20 -3.64 -7.93 18.63
C LEU A 20 -3.20 -9.20 17.90
N ILE A 21 -4.02 -9.61 16.93
CA ILE A 21 -3.68 -10.67 15.98
C ILE A 21 -3.24 -9.98 14.68
N ARG A 22 -1.94 -10.03 14.38
CA ARG A 22 -1.43 -9.60 13.08
C ARG A 22 -1.35 -10.83 12.19
N ARG A 23 -2.04 -10.80 11.06
CA ARG A 23 -1.83 -11.78 10.00
C ARG A 23 -0.53 -11.40 9.29
N HIS A 24 0.49 -12.23 9.42
CA HIS A 24 1.61 -12.17 8.50
C HIS A 24 1.14 -12.86 7.22
N ILE A 25 1.27 -12.20 6.08
CA ILE A 25 1.02 -12.84 4.79
C ILE A 25 2.22 -13.75 4.56
N ASP A 26 1.98 -15.03 4.30
CA ASP A 26 3.05 -15.97 3.98
C ASP A 26 3.71 -15.54 2.67
N GLN A 27 5.04 -15.70 2.55
CA GLN A 27 5.78 -15.23 1.36
C GLN A 27 5.32 -15.87 0.05
N GLU A 28 4.58 -16.98 0.12
CA GLU A 28 4.04 -17.71 -1.03
C GLU A 28 2.66 -17.20 -1.49
N ASP A 29 1.99 -16.35 -0.71
CA ASP A 29 0.72 -15.72 -1.12
C ASP A 29 1.01 -14.53 -2.05
N PHE A 30 0.96 -14.78 -3.36
CA PHE A 30 1.06 -13.73 -4.37
C PHE A 30 -0.16 -12.79 -4.30
N MET A 31 0.04 -11.59 -3.77
CA MET A 31 -0.99 -10.55 -3.75
C MET A 31 -0.95 -9.71 -5.03
N GLU A 32 -1.90 -9.95 -5.93
CA GLU A 32 -2.11 -9.08 -7.10
C GLU A 32 -2.81 -7.78 -6.67
N VAL A 33 -2.17 -6.62 -6.88
CA VAL A 33 -2.76 -5.31 -6.63
C VAL A 33 -2.92 -4.56 -7.95
N ARG A 34 -4.14 -4.15 -8.26
CA ARG A 34 -4.46 -3.32 -9.43
C ARG A 34 -4.75 -1.90 -8.99
N VAL A 35 -3.98 -0.95 -9.51
CA VAL A 35 -4.13 0.48 -9.20
C VAL A 35 -4.46 1.22 -10.49
N ALA A 36 -5.52 2.01 -10.45
CA ALA A 36 -5.89 2.93 -11.53
C ALA A 36 -5.48 4.36 -11.17
N VAL A 37 -4.91 5.09 -12.13
CA VAL A 37 -4.57 6.51 -11.97
C VAL A 37 -5.55 7.35 -12.79
N THR A 38 -6.22 8.31 -12.15
CA THR A 38 -7.23 9.19 -12.77
C THR A 38 -6.93 10.66 -12.49
N GLY A 39 -7.53 11.56 -13.27
CA GLY A 39 -7.29 13.01 -13.19
C GLY A 39 -7.31 13.69 -14.55
N ASN A 40 -7.31 15.02 -14.55
CA ASN A 40 -7.38 15.85 -15.77
C ASN A 40 -6.23 15.55 -16.76
N VAL A 41 -6.42 15.86 -18.05
CA VAL A 41 -5.47 15.55 -19.15
C VAL A 41 -4.03 15.96 -18.78
N ASP A 42 -3.86 17.16 -18.22
CA ASP A 42 -2.55 17.75 -17.92
C ASP A 42 -2.03 17.48 -16.50
N ALA A 43 -2.72 16.64 -15.72
CA ALA A 43 -2.33 16.32 -14.34
C ALA A 43 -1.03 15.48 -14.23
N GLY A 44 -0.34 15.20 -15.34
CA GLY A 44 0.93 14.48 -15.33
C GLY A 44 0.82 12.99 -15.01
N LYS A 45 -0.36 12.37 -15.15
CA LYS A 45 -0.61 10.95 -14.80
C LYS A 45 0.41 9.99 -15.42
N SER A 46 0.61 10.08 -16.74
CA SER A 46 1.55 9.23 -17.46
C SER A 46 3.01 9.59 -17.14
N THR A 47 3.29 10.86 -16.82
CA THR A 47 4.63 11.26 -16.35
C THR A 47 4.93 10.60 -15.00
N LEU A 48 4.03 10.70 -14.02
CA LEU A 48 4.19 10.09 -12.70
C LEU A 48 4.34 8.57 -12.78
N LEU A 49 3.49 7.91 -13.56
CA LEU A 49 3.62 6.47 -13.80
C LEU A 49 4.96 6.13 -14.45
N GLY A 50 5.42 6.90 -15.43
CA GLY A 50 6.72 6.72 -16.07
C GLY A 50 7.89 6.84 -15.09
N VAL A 51 7.87 7.85 -14.22
CA VAL A 51 8.87 8.06 -13.18
C VAL A 51 8.89 6.90 -12.17
N LEU A 52 7.72 6.49 -11.67
CA LEU A 52 7.62 5.43 -10.65
C LEU A 52 8.00 4.05 -11.20
N THR A 53 7.68 3.77 -12.47
CA THR A 53 7.96 2.47 -13.09
C THR A 53 9.39 2.34 -13.59
N HIS A 54 10.06 3.44 -13.97
CA HIS A 54 11.39 3.42 -14.59
C HIS A 54 12.49 4.10 -13.75
N GLY A 55 12.15 4.76 -12.65
CA GLY A 55 13.11 5.42 -11.76
C GLY A 55 13.82 6.64 -12.35
N LEU A 56 13.28 7.25 -13.40
CA LEU A 56 13.88 8.38 -14.11
C LEU A 56 12.96 9.59 -14.04
N LEU A 57 13.52 10.74 -13.68
CA LEU A 57 12.79 12.00 -13.68
C LEU A 57 12.46 12.44 -15.12
N ASP A 58 11.27 13.01 -15.28
CA ASP A 58 10.86 13.59 -16.56
C ASP A 58 11.56 14.94 -16.77
N ASP A 59 11.95 15.23 -18.01
CA ASP A 59 12.64 16.47 -18.40
C ASP A 59 11.66 17.57 -18.87
N GLY A 60 10.36 17.34 -18.68
CA GLY A 60 9.29 18.20 -19.19
C GLY A 60 8.99 18.02 -20.69
N ARG A 61 9.74 17.18 -21.41
CA ARG A 61 9.48 16.81 -22.81
C ARG A 61 8.79 15.46 -22.94
N GLY A 62 8.50 14.82 -21.80
CA GLY A 62 7.77 13.56 -21.74
C GLY A 62 8.65 12.33 -21.93
N ILE A 63 9.96 12.42 -21.68
CA ILE A 63 10.88 11.27 -21.68
C ILE A 63 10.37 10.17 -20.75
N ALA A 64 9.87 10.51 -19.56
CA ALA A 64 9.35 9.51 -18.63
C ALA A 64 8.07 8.85 -19.15
N ARG A 65 7.17 9.64 -19.73
CA ARG A 65 5.90 9.15 -20.30
C ARG A 65 6.12 8.26 -21.53
N GLN A 66 7.07 8.57 -22.40
CA GLN A 66 7.34 7.77 -23.60
C GLN A 66 7.67 6.31 -23.28
N LYS A 67 8.33 6.06 -22.13
CA LYS A 67 8.70 4.71 -21.69
C LYS A 67 7.52 3.83 -21.28
N LEU A 68 6.34 4.41 -21.05
CA LEU A 68 5.13 3.63 -20.78
C LEU A 68 4.55 2.99 -22.03
N PHE A 69 4.81 3.56 -23.21
CA PHE A 69 4.27 3.04 -24.46
C PHE A 69 5.24 2.00 -25.02
N ARG A 70 4.80 0.74 -25.08
CA ARG A 70 5.47 -0.30 -25.88
C ARG A 70 4.85 -0.28 -27.27
N HIS A 71 5.66 -0.06 -28.30
CA HIS A 71 5.32 -0.21 -29.71
C HIS A 71 6.37 -1.12 -30.34
#